data_AF-A0A957P3L6-F1
#
_entry.id   AF-A0A957P3L6-F1
#
_cell.length_a   1.000
_cell.length_b   1.000
_cell.length_c   1.000
_cell.angle_alpha   90.00
_cell.angle_beta   90.00
_cell.angle_gamma   90.00
#
_symmetry.space_group_name_H-M   'P 1'
#
loop_
_entity.id
_entity.type
_entity.pdbx_description
1 polymer ?
#
loop_
_entity_poly.entity_id
_entity_poly.type
_entity_poly.pdbx_seq_one_letter_code
_entity_poly.pdbx_strand_id
1 'polypeptide(L)'
;MTCQVVGEVQRFIQQHDVEDEVVVKHDGSALTVGDVKTFMQERLRAVGLEDHGHTIFSLGRESAVPHNRGSADTPLRLGHTIIFDIFPQNERGYYHDMTRTWCLGYAPPEVQEAWDQVKEIFDQVMAN
;
A
#
# COMPACT_ATOMS: atom_id res chain seq x y z
N MET A 1 15.51 -4.94 -2.10
CA MET A 1 14.56 -6.04 -1.84
C MET A 1 13.17 -5.50 -1.52
N THR A 2 12.95 -4.77 -0.42
CA THR A 2 11.60 -4.21 -0.12
C THR A 2 11.04 -3.31 -1.22
N CYS A 3 11.84 -2.37 -1.76
CA CYS A 3 11.40 -1.52 -2.88
C CYS A 3 11.01 -2.33 -4.14
N GLN A 4 11.66 -3.48 -4.38
CA GLN A 4 11.31 -4.36 -5.50
C GLN A 4 9.91 -4.94 -5.28
N VAL A 5 9.62 -5.44 -4.07
CA VAL A 5 8.30 -5.99 -3.73
C VAL A 5 7.22 -4.91 -3.81
N VAL A 6 7.49 -3.69 -3.32
CA VAL A 6 6.56 -2.56 -3.46
C VAL A 6 6.24 -2.26 -4.93
N GLY A 7 7.26 -2.29 -5.81
CA GLY A 7 7.07 -2.14 -7.25
C GLY A 7 6.35 -3.33 -7.91
N GLU A 8 6.47 -4.53 -7.37
CA GLU A 8 5.69 -5.71 -7.80
C GLU A 8 4.22 -5.58 -7.38
N VAL A 9 3.94 -5.11 -6.17
CA VAL A 9 2.57 -4.82 -5.69
C VAL A 9 1.90 -3.77 -6.57
N GLN A 10 2.62 -2.68 -6.90
CA GLN A 10 2.10 -1.66 -7.81
C GLN A 10 1.72 -2.29 -9.17
N ARG A 11 2.62 -3.06 -9.77
CA ARG A 11 2.37 -3.72 -11.06
C ARG A 11 1.22 -4.72 -11.00
N PHE A 12 1.11 -5.48 -9.91
CA PHE A 12 0.01 -6.42 -9.68
C PHE A 12 -1.34 -5.69 -9.69
N ILE A 13 -1.47 -4.58 -8.97
CA ILE A 13 -2.70 -3.77 -8.97
C ILE A 13 -2.99 -3.23 -10.38
N GLN A 14 -1.96 -2.75 -11.10
CA GLN A 14 -2.10 -2.20 -12.46
C GLN A 14 -2.49 -3.22 -13.55
N GLN A 15 -2.47 -4.52 -13.26
CA GLN A 15 -2.89 -5.57 -14.20
C GLN A 15 -4.41 -5.81 -14.20
N HIS A 16 -5.14 -5.13 -13.33
CA HIS A 16 -6.57 -5.32 -13.13
C HIS A 16 -7.36 -4.18 -13.79
N ASP A 17 -8.56 -4.50 -14.26
CA ASP A 17 -9.48 -3.53 -14.85
C ASP A 17 -10.19 -2.71 -13.76
N VAL A 18 -10.89 -1.65 -14.17
CA VAL A 18 -11.69 -0.81 -13.28
C VAL A 18 -13.13 -0.74 -13.78
N GLU A 19 -14.08 -1.01 -12.90
CA GLU A 19 -15.53 -0.87 -13.12
C GLU A 19 -16.14 -0.05 -11.98
N ASP A 20 -16.87 1.02 -12.29
CA ASP A 20 -17.52 1.91 -11.31
C ASP A 20 -16.58 2.33 -10.15
N GLU A 21 -15.37 2.76 -10.52
CA GLU A 21 -14.27 3.14 -9.62
C GLU A 21 -13.73 2.01 -8.72
N VAL A 22 -14.14 0.76 -8.91
CA VAL A 22 -13.62 -0.43 -8.22
C VAL A 22 -12.61 -1.14 -9.10
N VAL A 23 -11.47 -1.52 -8.53
CA VAL A 23 -10.52 -2.41 -9.22
C VAL A 23 -11.07 -3.84 -9.20
N VAL A 24 -11.20 -4.47 -10.36
CA VAL A 24 -11.85 -5.78 -10.52
C VAL A 24 -10.89 -6.84 -11.07
N LYS A 25 -11.04 -8.07 -10.58
CA LYS A 25 -10.35 -9.26 -11.08
C LYS A 25 -10.98 -9.74 -12.39
N HIS A 26 -10.27 -10.61 -13.09
CA HIS A 26 -10.70 -11.21 -14.35
C HIS A 26 -12.04 -11.97 -14.26
N ASP A 27 -12.43 -12.41 -13.06
CA ASP A 27 -13.71 -13.08 -12.80
C ASP A 27 -14.86 -12.10 -12.48
N GLY A 28 -14.61 -10.79 -12.56
CA GLY A 28 -15.55 -9.72 -12.25
C GLY A 28 -15.72 -9.40 -10.77
N SER A 29 -15.07 -10.14 -9.87
CA SER A 29 -15.12 -9.83 -8.43
C SER A 29 -14.09 -8.75 -8.08
N ALA A 30 -14.36 -7.95 -7.04
CA ALA A 30 -13.46 -6.87 -6.64
C ALA A 30 -12.09 -7.39 -6.19
N LEU A 31 -11.01 -6.69 -6.57
CA LEU A 31 -9.70 -6.86 -5.98
C LEU A 31 -9.69 -6.24 -4.58
N THR A 32 -9.25 -7.00 -3.58
CA THR A 32 -9.33 -6.59 -2.18
C THR A 32 -7.95 -6.29 -1.57
N VAL A 33 -7.95 -5.60 -0.43
CA VAL A 33 -6.76 -5.46 0.43
C VAL A 33 -6.16 -6.82 0.79
N GLY A 34 -6.99 -7.84 1.04
CA GLY A 34 -6.54 -9.20 1.32
C GLY A 34 -5.79 -9.85 0.16
N ASP A 35 -6.27 -9.66 -1.07
CA ASP A 35 -5.60 -10.15 -2.28
C ASP A 35 -4.21 -9.52 -2.43
N VAL A 36 -4.11 -8.20 -2.23
CA VAL A 36 -2.83 -7.47 -2.32
C VAL A 36 -1.85 -7.92 -1.23
N LYS A 37 -2.30 -8.07 0.01
CA LYS A 37 -1.45 -8.55 1.10
C LYS A 37 -0.96 -9.97 0.87
N THR A 38 -1.82 -10.85 0.34
CA THR A 38 -1.45 -12.23 0.00
C THR A 38 -0.35 -12.23 -1.06
N PHE A 39 -0.55 -11.50 -2.16
CA PHE A 39 0.47 -11.34 -3.21
C PHE A 39 1.79 -10.79 -2.66
N MET A 40 1.73 -9.74 -1.85
CA MET A 40 2.91 -9.11 -1.25
C MET A 40 3.68 -10.08 -0.35
N GLN A 41 2.99 -10.85 0.50
CA GLN A 41 3.63 -11.83 1.40
C GLN A 41 4.36 -12.93 0.62
N GLU A 42 3.79 -13.40 -0.48
CA GLU A 42 4.47 -14.35 -1.38
C GLU A 42 5.75 -13.76 -1.97
N ARG A 43 5.69 -12.49 -2.41
CA ARG A 43 6.85 -11.79 -2.98
C ARG A 43 7.93 -11.51 -1.95
N LEU A 44 7.57 -11.12 -0.74
CA LEU A 44 8.52 -10.95 0.37
C LEU A 44 9.28 -12.25 0.64
N ARG A 45 8.55 -13.37 0.79
CA ARG A 45 9.15 -14.69 1.04
C ARG A 45 10.10 -15.11 -0.09
N ALA A 46 9.72 -14.84 -1.34
CA ALA A 46 10.55 -15.17 -2.50
C ALA A 46 11.92 -14.45 -2.51
N VAL A 47 12.05 -13.32 -1.80
CA VAL A 47 13.31 -12.57 -1.69
C VAL A 47 13.96 -12.68 -0.32
N GLY A 48 13.57 -13.65 0.52
CA GLY A 48 14.15 -13.85 1.86
C GLY A 48 13.75 -12.79 2.88
N LEU A 49 12.56 -12.20 2.71
CA LEU A 49 11.95 -11.24 3.64
C LEU A 49 10.68 -11.83 4.26
N GLU A 50 10.41 -11.46 5.51
CA GLU A 50 9.22 -11.89 6.23
C GLU A 50 8.46 -10.68 6.78
N ASP A 51 7.16 -10.62 6.49
CA ASP A 51 6.22 -9.72 7.16
C ASP A 51 5.51 -10.51 8.26
N HIS A 52 5.69 -10.11 9.52
CA HIS A 52 5.07 -10.72 10.69
C HIS A 52 3.59 -10.29 10.85
N GLY A 53 2.90 -10.10 9.72
CA GLY A 53 1.51 -9.66 9.63
C GLY A 53 1.28 -8.23 10.10
N HIS A 54 2.32 -7.40 10.13
CA HIS A 54 2.25 -6.06 10.71
C HIS A 54 2.09 -4.96 9.65
N THR A 55 2.38 -5.26 8.38
CA THR A 55 2.23 -4.32 7.26
C THR A 55 0.85 -3.66 7.26
N ILE A 56 0.84 -2.33 7.16
CA ILE A 56 -0.37 -1.54 6.98
C ILE A 56 -0.58 -1.37 5.48
N PHE A 57 -1.72 -1.84 5.01
CA PHE A 57 -2.21 -1.57 3.66
C PHE A 57 -3.71 -1.28 3.81
N SER A 58 -4.01 -0.04 4.16
CA SER A 58 -5.36 0.40 4.57
C SER A 58 -5.87 1.47 3.62
N LEU A 59 -7.19 1.47 3.38
CA LEU A 59 -7.85 2.35 2.41
C LEU A 59 -8.74 3.40 3.11
N GLY A 60 -8.71 4.64 2.63
CA GLY A 60 -9.62 5.72 3.01
C GLY A 60 -9.69 5.96 4.52
N ARG A 61 -10.89 5.81 5.10
CA ARG A 61 -11.10 6.06 6.53
C ARG A 61 -10.26 5.14 7.43
N GLU A 62 -9.97 3.91 7.01
CA GLU A 62 -9.12 3.00 7.77
C GLU A 62 -7.70 3.55 7.91
N SER A 63 -7.21 4.24 6.89
CA SER A 63 -5.89 4.88 6.86
C SER A 63 -5.73 6.02 7.86
N ALA A 64 -6.83 6.61 8.35
CA ALA A 64 -6.79 7.67 9.36
C ALA A 64 -6.60 7.14 10.79
N VAL A 65 -6.68 5.82 11.00
CA VAL A 65 -6.51 5.19 12.32
C VAL A 65 -5.10 4.63 12.45
N PRO A 66 -4.28 5.13 13.39
CA PRO A 66 -2.93 4.61 13.60
C PRO A 66 -2.92 3.09 13.82
N HIS A 67 -1.96 2.41 13.21
CA HIS A 67 -1.80 0.95 13.26
C HIS A 67 -3.00 0.13 12.76
N ASN A 68 -3.99 0.74 12.10
CA ASN A 68 -5.01 -0.03 11.40
C ASN A 68 -4.38 -0.65 10.15
N ARG A 69 -4.34 -1.98 10.12
CA ARG A 69 -3.71 -2.74 9.05
C ARG A 69 -4.53 -2.74 7.75
N GLY A 70 -5.81 -2.36 7.80
CA GLY A 70 -6.76 -2.47 6.69
C GLY A 70 -7.50 -3.81 6.71
N SER A 71 -8.81 -3.75 6.48
CA SER A 71 -9.72 -4.91 6.48
C SER A 71 -9.54 -5.73 5.19
N ALA A 72 -9.44 -7.04 5.32
CA ALA A 72 -9.07 -7.92 4.20
C ALA A 72 -10.11 -7.92 3.06
N ASP A 73 -11.38 -7.70 3.40
CA ASP A 73 -12.52 -7.65 2.49
C ASP A 73 -12.73 -6.27 1.83
N THR A 74 -11.98 -5.24 2.23
CA THR A 74 -12.07 -3.90 1.65
C THR A 74 -11.68 -3.93 0.16
N PRO A 75 -12.61 -3.57 -0.76
CA PRO A 75 -12.31 -3.43 -2.19
C PRO A 75 -11.39 -2.25 -2.47
N LEU A 76 -10.44 -2.42 -3.40
CA LEU A 76 -9.62 -1.32 -3.91
C LEU A 76 -10.46 -0.39 -4.78
N ARG A 77 -10.37 0.91 -4.51
CA ARG A 77 -11.14 1.95 -5.21
C ARG A 77 -10.26 3.09 -5.69
N LEU A 78 -10.63 3.65 -6.85
CA LEU A 78 -10.02 4.89 -7.34
C LEU A 78 -10.37 6.06 -6.42
N GLY A 79 -9.53 7.10 -6.43
CA GLY A 79 -9.78 8.32 -5.65
C GLY A 79 -9.60 8.17 -4.14
N HIS A 80 -9.34 6.96 -3.63
CA HIS A 80 -9.17 6.71 -2.20
C HIS A 80 -7.69 6.62 -1.84
N THR A 81 -7.33 7.25 -0.71
CA THR A 81 -6.00 7.14 -0.13
C THR A 81 -5.71 5.71 0.31
N ILE A 82 -4.52 5.22 0.02
CA ILE A 82 -3.95 3.98 0.58
C ILE A 82 -2.73 4.39 1.39
N ILE A 83 -2.69 4.04 2.67
CA ILE A 83 -1.45 4.06 3.44
C ILE A 83 -0.81 2.69 3.30
N PHE A 84 0.37 2.67 2.69
CA PHE A 84 1.20 1.49 2.54
C PHE A 84 2.43 1.64 3.42
N ASP A 85 2.36 1.09 4.63
CA ASP A 85 3.45 1.07 5.61
C ASP A 85 3.99 -0.36 5.73
N ILE A 86 5.19 -0.58 5.18
CA ILE A 86 5.76 -1.92 4.97
C ILE A 86 7.11 -2.03 5.65
N PHE A 87 7.21 -3.00 6.56
CA PHE A 87 8.40 -3.17 7.38
C PHE A 87 8.82 -4.63 7.59
N PRO A 88 9.26 -5.33 6.53
CA PRO A 88 9.65 -6.71 6.61
C PRO A 88 11.02 -6.88 7.27
N GLN A 89 11.22 -8.04 7.87
CA GLN A 89 12.48 -8.46 8.47
C GLN A 89 13.25 -9.38 7.52
N ASN A 90 14.58 -9.28 7.52
CA ASN A 90 15.44 -10.28 6.89
C ASN A 90 15.88 -11.37 7.89
N GLU A 91 16.49 -12.45 7.40
CA GLU A 91 16.95 -13.58 8.21
C GLU A 91 17.97 -13.21 9.31
N ARG A 92 18.63 -12.05 9.18
CA ARG A 92 19.60 -11.53 10.17
C ARG A 92 18.94 -10.69 11.27
N GLY A 93 17.63 -10.52 11.21
CA GLY A 93 16.85 -9.77 12.18
C GLY A 93 16.70 -8.28 11.91
N TYR A 94 17.24 -7.76 10.78
CA TYR A 94 17.11 -6.35 10.43
C TYR A 94 15.77 -6.08 9.75
N TYR A 95 15.15 -4.96 10.12
CA TYR A 95 13.95 -4.46 9.48
C TYR A 95 14.30 -3.46 8.39
N HIS A 96 13.60 -3.58 7.27
CA HIS A 96 13.37 -2.44 6.39
C HIS A 96 12.11 -1.75 6.88
N ASP A 97 11.99 -0.44 6.73
CA ASP A 97 10.78 0.29 7.11
C ASP A 97 10.56 1.44 6.13
N MET A 98 9.40 1.44 5.48
CA MET A 98 9.00 2.53 4.60
C MET A 98 7.49 2.70 4.57
N THR A 99 7.09 3.97 4.56
CA THR A 99 5.70 4.35 4.32
C THR A 99 5.58 5.08 2.99
N ARG A 100 4.53 4.76 2.22
CA ARG A 100 4.08 5.54 1.06
C ARG A 100 2.57 5.73 1.13
N THR A 101 2.12 6.86 0.58
CA THR A 101 0.69 7.15 0.39
C THR A 101 0.39 7.05 -1.09
N TRP A 102 -0.60 6.24 -1.47
CA TRP A 102 -1.05 6.09 -2.85
C TRP A 102 -2.49 6.56 -3.01
N CYS A 103 -2.84 6.97 -4.24
CA CYS A 103 -4.21 7.00 -4.72
C CYS A 103 -4.22 6.30 -6.07
N LEU A 104 -5.26 5.51 -6.33
CA LEU A 104 -5.43 4.85 -7.62
C LEU A 104 -6.23 5.76 -8.56
N GLY A 105 -5.75 5.89 -9.80
CA GLY A 105 -6.37 6.74 -10.83
C GLY A 105 -6.11 8.23 -10.61
N TYR A 106 -6.67 8.79 -9.54
CA TYR A 106 -6.54 10.22 -9.20
C TYR A 106 -6.48 10.41 -7.68
N ALA A 107 -5.87 11.51 -7.23
CA ALA A 107 -5.93 11.97 -5.85
C ALA A 107 -6.96 13.11 -5.75
N PRO A 108 -7.92 13.07 -4.80
CA PRO A 108 -8.78 14.21 -4.51
C PRO A 108 -7.95 15.43 -4.08
N PRO A 109 -8.41 16.67 -4.36
CA PRO A 109 -7.65 17.89 -4.01
C PRO A 109 -7.23 17.95 -2.53
N GLU A 110 -8.12 17.57 -1.62
CA GLU A 110 -7.84 17.55 -0.18
C GLU A 110 -6.77 16.50 0.21
N VAL A 111 -6.70 15.38 -0.51
CA VAL A 111 -5.67 14.36 -0.29
C VAL A 111 -4.33 14.84 -0.83
N GLN A 112 -4.33 15.48 -2.01
CA GLN A 112 -3.12 16.05 -2.59
C GLN A 112 -2.55 17.16 -1.69
N GLU A 113 -3.39 18.06 -1.18
CA GLU A 113 -2.98 19.13 -0.27
C GLU A 113 -2.34 18.55 1.01
N ALA A 114 -2.97 17.55 1.62
CA ALA A 114 -2.41 16.90 2.81
C ALA A 114 -1.07 16.19 2.51
N TRP A 115 -0.96 15.54 1.35
CA TRP A 115 0.28 14.90 0.92
C TRP A 115 1.39 15.92 0.70
N ASP A 116 1.11 17.05 0.04
CA ASP A 116 2.08 18.11 -0.22
C ASP A 116 2.62 18.70 1.10
N GLN A 117 1.75 18.95 2.08
CA GLN A 117 2.14 19.42 3.41
C GLN A 117 3.06 18.42 4.14
N VAL A 118 2.72 17.12 4.11
CA VAL A 118 3.55 16.07 4.72
C VAL A 118 4.90 15.97 4.00
N LYS A 119 4.89 16.04 2.66
CA LYS A 119 6.09 15.94 1.84
C LYS A 119 7.03 17.11 2.07
N GLU A 120 6.52 18.33 2.18
CA GLU A 120 7.30 19.53 2.48
C GLU A 120 8.06 19.36 3.79
N ILE A 121 7.37 18.97 4.86
CA ILE A 121 7.98 18.77 6.19
C ILE A 121 9.01 17.64 6.13
N PHE A 122 8.67 16.52 5.49
CA PHE A 122 9.57 15.39 5.32
C PHE A 122 10.88 15.81 4.63
N ASP A 123 10.80 16.57 3.53
CA ASP A 123 11.97 17.05 2.80
C ASP A 123 12.83 18.00 3.62
N GLN A 124 12.20 18.92 4.36
CA GLN A 124 12.91 19.83 5.26
C GLN A 124 13.68 19.08 6.34
N VAL A 125 13.10 18.02 6.92
CA VAL A 125 13.74 17.21 7.95
C VAL A 125 14.89 16.38 7.36
N MET A 126 14.71 15.79 6.18
CA MET A 126 15.71 14.93 5.54
C MET A 126 16.89 15.69 4.91
N ALA A 127 16.75 17.00 4.67
CA ALA A 127 17.80 17.85 4.11
C ALA A 127 18.86 18.31 5.13
N ASN A 128 18.66 18.05 6.42
CA ASN A 128 19.56 18.43 7.51
C ASN A 128 20.57 17.34 7.87
#